data_AF-A0A2N1UM53-F1
#
_entry.id   AF-A0A2N1UM53-F1
#
_cell.length_a   1.000
_cell.length_b   1.000
_cell.length_c   1.000
_cell.angle_alpha   90.00
_cell.angle_beta   90.00
_cell.angle_gamma   90.00
#
_symmetry.space_group_name_H-M   'P 1'
#
loop_
_entity.id
_entity.type
_entity.pdbx_description
1 polymer ?
#
loop_
_entity_poly.entity_id
_entity_poly.type
_entity_poly.pdbx_seq_one_letter_code
_entity_poly.pdbx_strand_id
1 'polypeptide(L)'
;MDLIRKIHRNSLMLLFPLAAASAFIEWKKLPLSILIGGFLCLLNLRALAWGVQGLLGSHKAGAKLLFFSQFRLVVLFLVLTMLVYLKLVNIFGIFAGFTVIFSMVIVEGLKHEKGSGNNSD
;
A
#
# COMPACT_ATOMS: atom_id res chain seq x y z
N MET A 1 -4.05 -15.85 4.49
CA MET A 1 -4.63 -14.72 3.72
C MET A 1 -5.22 -13.63 4.63
N ASP A 2 -5.29 -13.88 5.95
CA ASP A 2 -5.95 -13.00 6.91
C ASP A 2 -5.20 -11.70 7.20
N LEU A 3 -3.86 -11.71 7.14
CA LEU A 3 -3.06 -10.49 7.34
C LEU A 3 -3.35 -9.43 6.27
N ILE A 4 -3.26 -9.79 5.00
CA ILE A 4 -3.49 -8.84 3.90
C ILE A 4 -4.95 -8.38 3.86
N ARG A 5 -5.89 -9.26 4.20
CA ARG A 5 -7.30 -8.91 4.29
C ARG A 5 -7.56 -7.95 5.46
N LYS A 6 -6.91 -8.13 6.60
CA LYS A 6 -6.95 -7.20 7.75
C LYS A 6 -6.31 -5.86 7.41
N ILE A 7 -5.11 -5.87 6.82
CA ILE A 7 -4.42 -4.66 6.35
C ILE A 7 -5.34 -3.88 5.41
N HIS A 8 -5.94 -4.52 4.41
CA HIS A 8 -6.81 -3.82 3.46
C HIS A 8 -8.05 -3.20 4.14
N ARG A 9 -8.69 -3.93 5.07
CA ARG A 9 -9.87 -3.45 5.79
C ARG A 9 -9.54 -2.30 6.74
N ASN A 10 -8.49 -2.45 7.55
CA ASN A 10 -8.11 -1.45 8.53
C ASN A 10 -7.50 -0.22 7.85
N SER A 11 -6.81 -0.41 6.72
CA SER A 11 -6.24 0.69 5.93
C SER A 11 -7.32 1.60 5.37
N LEU A 12 -8.39 1.01 4.82
CA LEU A 12 -9.55 1.78 4.35
C LEU A 12 -10.19 2.55 5.51
N MET A 13 -10.35 1.91 6.67
CA MET A 13 -10.94 2.54 7.85
C MET A 13 -10.12 3.72 8.39
N LEU A 14 -8.81 3.77 8.14
CA LEU A 14 -7.91 4.85 8.57
C LEU A 14 -7.68 5.91 7.48
N LEU A 15 -7.73 5.51 6.20
CA LEU A 15 -7.62 6.41 5.06
C LEU A 15 -8.77 7.41 4.98
N PHE A 16 -10.01 6.97 5.19
CA PHE A 16 -11.19 7.83 5.14
C PHE A 16 -11.17 8.96 6.18
N PRO A 17 -10.95 8.71 7.48
CA PRO A 17 -10.88 9.79 8.47
C PRO A 17 -9.67 10.69 8.29
N LEU A 18 -8.53 10.17 7.84
CA LEU A 18 -7.36 11.00 7.55
C LEU A 18 -7.56 11.90 6.33
N ALA A 19 -8.19 11.39 5.28
CA ALA A 19 -8.58 12.19 4.13
C ALA A 19 -9.63 13.25 4.50
N ALA A 20 -10.61 12.90 5.34
CA ALA A 20 -11.57 13.86 5.87
C ALA A 20 -10.89 14.94 6.73
N ALA A 21 -9.90 14.58 7.54
CA ALA A 21 -9.12 15.52 8.34
C ALA A 21 -8.27 16.47 7.48
N SER A 22 -7.65 15.98 6.39
CA SER A 22 -6.86 16.86 5.50
C SER A 22 -7.71 17.79 4.65
N ALA A 23 -9.02 17.52 4.56
CA ALA A 23 -9.98 18.37 3.88
C ALA A 23 -10.07 19.75 4.58
N PHE A 24 -9.87 19.82 5.90
CA PHE A 24 -9.87 21.08 6.64
C PHE A 24 -8.67 22.00 6.34
N ILE A 25 -7.61 21.49 5.69
CA ILE A 25 -6.43 22.29 5.31
C ILE A 25 -6.56 22.76 3.86
N GLU A 26 -6.82 21.84 2.92
CA GLU A 26 -6.87 22.17 1.51
C GLU A 26 -7.90 21.27 0.79
N TRP A 27 -9.12 21.79 0.62
CA TRP A 27 -10.32 20.99 0.38
C TRP A 27 -10.33 20.15 -0.90
N LYS A 28 -9.52 20.48 -1.91
CA LYS A 28 -9.61 19.84 -3.25
C LYS A 28 -8.48 18.89 -3.59
N LYS A 29 -7.22 19.22 -3.27
CA LYS A 29 -6.07 18.46 -3.76
C LYS A 29 -5.50 17.52 -2.72
N LEU A 30 -5.36 17.96 -1.46
CA LEU A 30 -4.74 17.17 -0.40
C LEU A 30 -5.51 15.88 -0.05
N PRO A 31 -6.82 15.90 0.22
CA PRO A 31 -7.59 14.69 0.55
C PRO A 31 -7.55 13.66 -0.55
N LEU A 32 -7.77 14.11 -1.79
CA LEU A 32 -7.77 13.25 -2.96
C LEU A 32 -6.41 12.61 -3.20
N SER A 33 -5.33 13.37 -2.96
CA SER A 33 -3.96 12.88 -3.09
C SER A 33 -3.61 11.84 -2.03
N ILE A 34 -4.07 12.03 -0.79
CA ILE A 34 -3.89 11.05 0.30
C ILE A 34 -4.64 9.75 -0.03
N LEU A 35 -5.88 9.86 -0.52
CA LEU A 35 -6.66 8.69 -0.91
C LEU A 35 -6.02 7.95 -2.10
N ILE A 36 -5.63 8.66 -3.15
CA ILE A 36 -4.99 8.07 -4.34
C ILE A 36 -3.65 7.44 -3.96
N GLY A 37 -2.82 8.13 -3.17
CA GLY A 37 -1.58 7.56 -2.64
C GLY A 37 -1.83 6.31 -1.82
N GLY A 38 -2.72 6.37 -0.84
CA GLY A 38 -3.04 5.21 -0.01
C GLY A 38 -3.58 4.02 -0.82
N PHE A 39 -4.44 4.28 -1.80
CA PHE A 39 -4.99 3.26 -2.68
C PHE A 39 -3.93 2.62 -3.57
N LEU A 40 -3.07 3.43 -4.20
CA LEU A 40 -1.95 2.93 -5.00
C LEU A 40 -0.97 2.09 -4.16
N CYS A 41 -0.69 2.49 -2.93
CA CYS A 41 0.13 1.72 -2.00
C CYS A 41 -0.52 0.37 -1.68
N LEU A 42 -1.83 0.34 -1.39
CA LEU A 42 -2.58 -0.89 -1.13
C LEU A 42 -2.59 -1.83 -2.34
N LEU A 43 -2.81 -1.31 -3.54
CA LEU A 43 -2.74 -2.09 -4.77
C LEU A 43 -1.33 -2.65 -4.98
N ASN A 44 -0.29 -1.85 -4.71
CA ASN A 44 1.10 -2.28 -4.83
C ASN A 44 1.43 -3.43 -3.85
N LEU A 45 0.96 -3.35 -2.62
CA LEU A 45 1.10 -4.41 -1.59
C LEU A 45 0.34 -5.69 -1.97
N ARG A 46 -0.90 -5.56 -2.46
CA ARG A 46 -1.70 -6.71 -2.91
C ARG A 46 -1.05 -7.42 -4.09
N ALA A 47 -0.57 -6.65 -5.07
CA ALA A 47 0.16 -7.18 -6.22
C ALA A 47 1.44 -7.90 -5.77
N LEU A 48 2.17 -7.35 -4.79
CA LEU A 48 3.36 -8.02 -4.23
C LEU A 48 3.01 -9.39 -3.71
N ALA A 49 2.00 -9.46 -2.85
CA ALA A 49 1.65 -10.69 -2.15
C ALA A 49 1.14 -11.77 -3.08
N TRP A 50 0.35 -11.39 -4.09
CA TRP A 50 -0.07 -12.32 -5.14
C TRP A 50 1.11 -12.78 -5.99
N GLY A 51 2.01 -11.88 -6.37
CA GLY A 51 3.23 -12.24 -7.09
C GLY A 51 4.08 -13.23 -6.30
N VAL A 52 4.34 -12.96 -5.02
CA VAL A 52 5.11 -13.85 -4.14
C VAL A 52 4.41 -15.20 -3.98
N GLN A 53 3.11 -15.24 -3.66
CA GLN A 53 2.37 -16.50 -3.47
C GLN A 53 2.34 -17.36 -4.74
N GLY A 54 2.10 -16.77 -5.91
CA GLY A 54 2.10 -17.49 -7.18
C GLY A 54 3.47 -18.04 -7.60
N LEU A 55 4.54 -17.63 -6.90
CA LEU A 55 5.92 -18.03 -7.17
C LEU A 55 6.48 -19.01 -6.12
N LEU A 56 5.86 -19.11 -4.94
CA LEU A 56 6.19 -20.11 -3.91
C LEU A 56 5.83 -21.52 -4.42
N GLY A 57 6.81 -22.21 -5.02
CA GLY A 57 6.65 -23.55 -5.58
C GLY A 57 7.28 -23.73 -6.98
N SER A 58 7.77 -22.65 -7.60
CA SER A 58 8.44 -22.73 -8.90
C SER A 58 9.96 -22.78 -8.78
N HIS A 59 10.61 -23.74 -9.44
CA HIS A 59 12.08 -23.82 -9.52
C HIS A 59 12.72 -22.59 -10.19
N LYS A 60 11.95 -21.80 -10.97
CA LYS A 60 12.37 -20.53 -11.59
C LYS A 60 11.85 -19.28 -10.86
N ALA A 61 11.45 -19.42 -9.60
CA ALA A 61 10.77 -18.36 -8.84
C ALA A 61 11.56 -17.07 -8.74
N GLY A 62 12.88 -17.12 -8.55
CA GLY A 62 13.71 -15.92 -8.32
C GLY A 62 13.66 -14.90 -9.47
N ALA A 63 13.99 -15.32 -10.70
CA ALA A 63 14.03 -14.41 -11.85
C ALA A 63 12.65 -13.84 -12.20
N LYS A 64 11.60 -14.67 -12.13
CA LYS A 64 10.22 -14.25 -12.42
C LYS A 64 9.67 -13.30 -11.34
N LEU A 65 10.04 -13.51 -10.08
CA LEU A 65 9.69 -12.62 -8.97
C LEU A 65 10.40 -11.28 -9.08
N LEU A 66 11.69 -11.27 -9.41
CA LEU A 66 12.44 -10.04 -9.68
C LEU A 66 11.81 -9.25 -10.83
N PHE A 67 11.54 -9.89 -11.97
CA PHE A 67 10.90 -9.24 -13.12
C PHE A 67 9.53 -8.67 -12.76
N PHE A 68 8.68 -9.45 -12.09
CA PHE A 68 7.34 -9.00 -11.69
C PHE A 68 7.40 -7.83 -10.68
N SER A 69 8.34 -7.87 -9.74
CA SER A 69 8.53 -6.80 -8.77
C SER A 69 8.97 -5.50 -9.45
N GLN A 70 9.93 -5.58 -10.38
CA GLN A 70 10.42 -4.41 -11.13
C GLN A 70 9.34 -3.86 -12.06
N PHE A 71 8.66 -4.72 -12.82
CA PHE A 71 7.57 -4.30 -13.70
C PHE A 71 6.46 -3.57 -12.92
N ARG A 72 6.05 -4.12 -11.77
CA ARG A 72 5.08 -3.50 -10.88
C ARG A 72 5.52 -2.11 -10.39
N LEU A 73 6.81 -1.94 -10.05
CA LEU A 73 7.33 -0.63 -9.64
C LEU A 73 7.31 0.37 -10.81
N VAL A 74 7.69 -0.05 -12.02
CA VAL A 74 7.63 0.80 -13.22
C VAL A 74 6.20 1.25 -13.50
N VAL A 75 5.22 0.34 -13.42
CA VAL A 75 3.80 0.69 -13.59
C VAL A 75 3.33 1.67 -12.52
N LEU A 76 3.71 1.44 -11.25
CA LEU A 76 3.38 2.37 -10.17
C LEU A 76 3.97 3.76 -10.42
N PHE A 77 5.23 3.84 -10.81
CA PHE A 77 5.89 5.11 -11.13
C PHE A 77 5.23 5.81 -12.31
N LEU A 78 4.90 5.09 -13.40
CA LEU A 78 4.19 5.67 -14.54
C LEU A 78 2.84 6.27 -14.14
N VAL A 79 2.06 5.54 -13.34
CA VAL A 79 0.77 6.03 -12.84
C VAL A 79 0.95 7.28 -11.98
N LEU A 80 1.91 7.27 -11.05
CA LEU A 80 2.22 8.43 -10.20
C LEU A 80 2.68 9.64 -11.01
N THR A 81 3.60 9.45 -11.95
CA THR A 81 4.08 10.51 -12.84
C THR A 81 2.95 11.09 -13.67
N MET A 82 2.06 10.26 -14.22
CA MET A 82 0.89 10.73 -14.98
C MET A 82 -0.07 11.56 -14.10
N LEU A 83 -0.34 11.09 -12.89
CA LEU A 83 -1.18 11.76 -11.90
C LEU A 83 -0.65 13.15 -11.50
N VAL A 84 0.67 13.26 -11.29
CA VAL A 84 1.36 14.53 -11.00
C VAL A 84 1.39 15.44 -12.23
N TYR A 85 1.69 14.88 -13.41
CA TYR A 85 1.75 15.63 -14.68
C TYR A 85 0.40 16.29 -15.01
N LEU A 86 -0.71 15.58 -14.81
CA LEU A 86 -2.07 16.08 -14.98
C LEU A 86 -2.50 17.05 -13.86
N LYS A 87 -1.64 17.32 -12.86
CA LYS A 87 -1.90 18.16 -11.68
C LYS A 87 -3.15 17.74 -10.89
N LEU A 88 -3.54 16.46 -11.00
CA LEU A 88 -4.70 15.89 -10.30
C LEU A 88 -4.42 15.72 -8.81
N VAL A 89 -3.15 15.53 -8.45
CA VAL A 89 -2.70 15.25 -7.09
C VAL A 89 -1.46 16.03 -6.71
N ASN A 90 -1.33 16.30 -5.41
CA ASN A 90 -0.16 16.85 -4.76
C ASN A 90 0.75 15.70 -4.30
N ILE A 91 2.04 15.79 -4.66
CA ILE A 91 3.08 14.84 -4.26
C ILE A 91 3.07 14.64 -2.74
N PHE A 92 2.99 15.71 -1.94
CA PHE A 92 2.99 15.60 -0.47
C PHE A 92 1.81 14.78 0.06
N GLY A 93 0.62 14.92 -0.56
CA GLY A 93 -0.55 14.13 -0.19
C GLY A 93 -0.37 12.66 -0.54
N ILE A 94 0.22 12.34 -1.70
CA ILE A 94 0.54 10.95 -2.07
C ILE A 94 1.49 10.32 -1.04
N PHE A 95 2.56 11.03 -0.66
CA PHE A 95 3.52 10.56 0.33
C PHE A 95 2.86 10.35 1.70
N ALA A 96 1.99 11.25 2.15
CA ALA A 96 1.24 11.07 3.38
C ALA A 96 0.36 9.81 3.33
N GLY A 97 -0.34 9.58 2.21
CA GLY A 97 -1.12 8.36 1.98
C GLY A 97 -0.26 7.09 2.03
N PHE A 98 0.93 7.11 1.41
CA PHE A 98 1.87 5.99 1.45
C PHE A 98 2.36 5.69 2.86
N THR A 99 2.80 6.71 3.60
CA THR A 99 3.33 6.56 4.95
C THR A 99 2.32 5.90 5.88
N VAL A 100 1.05 6.32 5.82
CA VAL A 100 -0.02 5.76 6.66
C VAL A 100 -0.20 4.27 6.42
N ILE A 101 -0.21 3.85 5.15
CA ILE A 101 -0.36 2.44 4.78
C ILE A 101 0.88 1.64 5.18
N PHE A 102 2.08 2.17 4.96
CA PHE A 102 3.31 1.52 5.38
C PHE A 102 3.38 1.34 6.90
N SER A 103 3.06 2.38 7.68
CA SER A 103 3.00 2.27 9.14
C SER A 103 2.01 1.21 9.59
N MET A 104 0.84 1.11 8.96
CA MET A 104 -0.13 0.08 9.26
C MET A 104 0.36 -1.33 8.91
N VAL A 105 1.02 -1.51 7.76
CA VAL A 105 1.62 -2.79 7.37
C VAL A 105 2.64 -3.23 8.39
N ILE A 106 3.50 -2.33 8.86
CA ILE A 106 4.50 -2.63 9.89
C ILE A 106 3.81 -3.02 11.20
N VAL A 107 2.84 -2.23 11.67
CA VAL A 107 2.12 -2.50 12.93
C VAL A 107 1.38 -3.83 12.86
N GLU A 108 0.67 -4.12 11.78
CA GLU A 108 -0.03 -5.39 11.62
C GLU A 108 0.93 -6.58 11.44
N GLY A 109 2.03 -6.39 10.72
CA GLY A 109 3.09 -7.39 10.58
C GLY A 109 3.67 -7.77 11.94
N LEU A 110 4.08 -6.80 12.74
CA LEU A 110 4.63 -7.02 14.08
C LEU A 110 3.62 -7.64 15.05
N LYS A 111 2.34 -7.26 14.95
CA LYS A 111 1.27 -7.86 15.77
C LYS A 111 1.03 -9.33 15.41
N HIS A 112 1.17 -9.70 14.13
CA HIS A 112 1.00 -11.08 13.70
C HIS A 112 2.13 -11.98 14.21
N GLU A 113 3.36 -11.47 14.23
CA GLU A 113 4.51 -12.20 14.80
C GLU A 113 4.38 -12.36 16.31
N LYS A 114 4.06 -11.29 17.05
CA LYS A 114 3.89 -11.35 18.51
C LYS A 114 2.70 -12.21 18.95
N GLY A 115 1.59 -12.14 18.22
CA GLY A 115 0.41 -12.98 18.50
C GLY A 115 0.64 -14.46 18.22
N SER A 116 1.56 -14.81 17.31
CA SER A 116 1.95 -16.19 17.06
C SER A 116 2.92 -16.75 18.11
N GLY A 117 3.64 -15.88 18.83
CA GLY A 117 4.53 -16.27 19.93
C GLY A 117 3.80 -16.60 21.24
N ASN A 118 2.68 -15.92 21.54
CA ASN A 118 1.98 -16.03 22.82
C ASN A 118 0.96 -17.19 22.90
N ASN A 119 0.93 -18.06 21.89
CA ASN A 119 0.05 -19.24 21.82
C ASN A 119 0.85 -20.57 21.83
N SER A 120 2.14 -20.49 22.20
CA SER A 120 3.07 -21.64 22.24
C SER A 120 3.59 -21.94 23.66
N ASP A 121 2.98 -21.36 24.70
CA ASP A 121 3.30 -21.60 26.11
C ASP A 121 2.15 -22.33 26.83
#